data_AF-A0AA43QCV4-F1
#
_entry.id   AF-A0AA43QCV4-F1
#
_cell.length_a   1.000
_cell.length_b   1.000
_cell.length_c   1.000
_cell.angle_alpha   90.00
_cell.angle_beta   90.00
_cell.angle_gamma   90.00
#
_symmetry.space_group_name_H-M   'P 1'
#
loop_
_entity.id
_entity.type
_entity.pdbx_description
1 polymer ?
#
loop_
_entity_poly.entity_id
_entity_poly.type
_entity_poly.pdbx_seq_one_letter_code
_entity_poly.pdbx_strand_id
1 'polypeptide(L)'
;MFEVDRTFCQRNVETGLMEWFFSAREGVYGPFLDKEKSSKALDKFIKFNAETFDDGGRNSKSQVKLSLEPLGNSINTIKLDNTKSKRGKEN
;
A
#
# COMPACT_ATOMS: atom_id res chain seq x y z
N MET A 1 3.18 1.44 -19.91
CA MET A 1 3.15 1.36 -18.43
C MET A 1 2.46 2.62 -17.95
N PHE A 2 1.34 2.50 -17.24
CA PHE A 2 0.65 3.68 -16.69
C PHE A 2 1.47 4.20 -15.52
N GLU A 3 2.10 5.36 -15.67
CA GLU A 3 2.72 6.08 -14.56
C GLU A 3 1.61 6.81 -13.80
N VAL A 4 1.28 6.32 -12.61
CA VAL A 4 0.40 7.05 -11.71
C VAL A 4 1.19 8.26 -11.21
N ASP A 5 0.71 9.48 -11.51
CA ASP A 5 1.31 10.70 -10.94
C ASP A 5 1.13 10.64 -9.43
N ARG A 6 2.23 10.37 -8.72
CA ARG A 6 2.28 10.27 -7.26
C ARG A 6 2.46 11.63 -6.61
N THR A 7 2.57 12.70 -7.39
CA THR A 7 2.65 14.08 -6.89
C THR A 7 1.30 14.77 -6.99
N PHE A 8 0.93 15.51 -5.94
CA PHE A 8 -0.34 16.21 -5.89
C PHE A 8 -0.23 17.52 -5.12
N CYS A 9 -1.17 18.43 -5.36
CA CYS A 9 -1.25 19.70 -4.68
C CYS A 9 -2.50 19.73 -3.78
N GLN A 10 -2.31 20.09 -2.51
CA GLN A 10 -3.38 20.18 -1.52
C GLN A 10 -3.19 21.41 -0.66
N ARG A 11 -4.29 21.93 -0.12
CA ARG A 11 -4.23 22.96 0.92
C ARG A 11 -3.74 22.36 2.23
N ASN A 12 -2.60 22.84 2.73
CA ASN A 12 -2.10 22.45 4.04
C ASN A 12 -2.95 23.10 5.14
N VAL A 13 -3.40 22.28 6.09
CA VAL A 13 -4.25 22.72 7.20
C VAL A 13 -3.47 23.60 8.18
N GLU A 14 -2.16 23.41 8.29
CA GLU A 14 -1.29 24.14 9.21
C GLU A 14 -0.93 25.53 8.69
N THR A 15 -0.49 25.63 7.43
CA THR A 15 -0.08 26.90 6.82
C THR A 15 -1.23 27.63 6.13
N GLY A 16 -2.30 26.90 5.79
CA GLY A 16 -3.43 27.41 5.01
C GLY A 16 -3.12 27.62 3.52
N LEU A 17 -1.90 27.31 3.06
CA LEU A 17 -1.42 27.52 1.70
C LEU A 17 -1.63 26.28 0.80
N MET A 18 -1.65 26.49 -0.51
CA MET A 18 -1.61 25.40 -1.50
C MET A 18 -0.16 24.93 -1.65
N GLU A 19 0.10 23.69 -1.27
CA GLU A 19 1.45 23.11 -1.22
C GLU A 19 1.48 21.78 -1.97
N TRP A 20 2.68 21.32 -2.31
CA TRP A 20 2.89 20.09 -3.05
C TRP A 20 3.31 18.95 -2.15
N PHE A 21 2.84 17.76 -2.46
CA PHE A 21 3.09 16.54 -1.72
C PHE A 21 3.33 15.38 -2.69
N PHE A 22 3.94 14.30 -2.21
CA PHE A 22 3.92 13.04 -2.92
C PHE A 22 3.40 11.91 -2.04
N SER A 23 2.74 10.93 -2.66
CA SER A 23 2.28 9.71 -2.01
C SER A 23 3.27 8.58 -2.28
N ALA A 24 3.73 7.97 -1.19
CA ALA A 24 4.42 6.69 -1.19
C ALA A 24 3.62 5.67 -0.37
N ARG A 25 4.11 4.42 -0.31
CA ARG A 25 3.41 3.34 0.41
C ARG A 25 3.33 3.63 1.91
N GLU A 26 4.37 4.26 2.42
CA GLU A 26 4.62 4.60 3.81
C GLU A 26 3.75 5.79 4.26
N GLY A 27 3.22 6.55 3.32
CA GLY A 27 2.37 7.70 3.59
C GLY A 27 2.55 8.84 2.59
N VAL A 28 2.08 10.02 3.01
CA VAL A 28 2.22 11.27 2.26
C VAL A 28 3.42 12.04 2.80
N TYR A 29 4.25 12.55 1.90
CA TYR A 29 5.44 13.33 2.23
C TYR A 29 5.32 14.75 1.67
N GLY A 30 5.81 15.72 2.45
CA GLY A 30 5.75 17.15 2.17
C GLY A 30 5.62 17.95 3.47
N PRO A 31 5.30 19.26 3.40
CA PRO A 31 5.00 20.02 2.19
C PRO A 31 6.23 20.45 1.38
N PHE A 32 6.04 20.58 0.07
CA PHE A 32 7.01 21.14 -0.87
C PHE A 32 6.46 22.42 -1.50
N LEU A 33 7.37 23.36 -1.77
CA LEU A 33 7.00 24.68 -2.29
C LEU A 33 6.44 24.63 -3.72
N ASP A 34 6.92 23.69 -4.53
CA ASP A 34 6.62 23.57 -5.95
C ASP A 34 6.59 22.10 -6.40
N LYS A 35 5.94 21.83 -7.55
CA LYS A 35 5.83 20.47 -8.10
C LYS A 35 7.20 19.85 -8.34
N GLU A 36 8.15 20.64 -8.85
CA GLU A 36 9.48 20.16 -9.23
C GLU A 36 10.26 19.63 -8.03
N LYS A 37 10.22 20.31 -6.88
CA LYS A 37 10.80 19.84 -5.62
C LYS A 37 10.15 18.57 -5.13
N SER A 38 8.82 18.49 -5.20
CA SER A 38 8.08 17.27 -4.82
C SER A 38 8.48 16.07 -5.71
N SER A 39 8.59 16.28 -7.02
CA SER A 39 9.04 15.23 -7.96
C SER A 39 10.49 14.83 -7.71
N LYS A 40 11.41 15.79 -7.52
CA LYS A 40 12.82 15.48 -7.20
C LYS A 40 12.97 14.74 -5.87
N ALA A 41 12.15 15.07 -4.87
CA ALA A 41 12.14 14.38 -3.58
C ALA A 41 11.62 12.95 -3.73
N LEU A 42 10.56 12.74 -4.52
CA LEU A 42 10.05 11.41 -4.85
C LEU A 42 11.11 10.56 -5.58
N ASP A 43 11.83 11.12 -6.55
CA ASP A 43 12.89 10.40 -7.27
C ASP A 43 14.03 9.97 -6.33
N LYS A 44 14.42 10.85 -5.40
CA LYS A 44 15.42 10.52 -4.36
C LYS A 44 14.91 9.42 -3.44
N PHE A 45 13.64 9.48 -3.03
CA PHE A 45 13.02 8.47 -2.18
C PHE A 45 13.02 7.09 -2.85
N ILE A 46 12.64 7.02 -4.14
CA ILE A 46 12.65 5.77 -4.91
C ILE A 46 14.07 5.20 -5.01
N LYS A 47 15.06 6.04 -5.31
CA LYS A 47 16.46 5.61 -5.41
C LYS A 47 16.99 5.09 -4.08
N PHE A 48 16.72 5.81 -2.99
CA PHE A 48 17.11 5.41 -1.65
C PHE A 48 16.53 4.03 -1.28
N ASN A 49 15.23 3.83 -1.48
CA ASN A 49 14.58 2.54 -1.17
C ASN A 49 15.10 1.39 -2.04
N ALA A 50 15.45 1.67 -3.31
CA ALA A 50 16.06 0.68 -4.19
C ALA A 50 17.48 0.29 -3.73
N GLU A 51 18.27 1.23 -3.22
CA GLU A 51 19.62 1.01 -2.70
C GLU A 51 19.63 0.28 -1.36
N THR A 52 18.65 0.54 -0.49
CA THR A 52 18.53 -0.10 0.83
C THR A 52 17.84 -1.46 0.79
N PHE A 53 17.50 -1.97 -0.41
CA PHE A 53 16.70 -3.18 -0.61
C PHE A 53 15.32 -3.16 0.05
N ASP A 54 14.84 -1.98 0.45
CA ASP A 54 13.51 -1.76 0.99
C ASP A 54 12.56 -1.28 -0.13
N ASP A 55 12.60 -1.96 -1.28
CA ASP A 55 11.79 -1.60 -2.43
C ASP A 55 10.36 -2.17 -2.36
N GLY A 56 10.00 -2.71 -1.20
CA GLY A 56 8.70 -3.30 -0.92
C GLY A 56 8.43 -4.59 -1.70
N GLY A 57 9.47 -5.32 -2.12
CA GLY A 57 9.36 -6.59 -2.86
C GLY A 57 9.32 -6.42 -4.37
N ARG A 58 9.79 -5.28 -4.88
CA ARG A 58 9.93 -5.00 -6.32
C ARG A 58 11.25 -5.54 -6.89
N ASN A 59 12.14 -6.05 -6.05
CA ASN A 59 13.42 -6.58 -6.50
C ASN A 59 13.21 -7.96 -7.09
N SER A 60 13.17 -8.03 -8.41
CA SER A 60 12.98 -9.26 -9.19
C SER A 60 14.18 -10.23 -9.14
N LYS A 61 15.20 -9.96 -8.31
CA LYS A 61 16.38 -10.84 -8.17
C LYS A 61 16.18 -12.02 -7.22
N SER A 62 15.12 -12.06 -6.43
CA SER A 62 14.76 -13.25 -5.66
C SER A 62 13.59 -13.93 -6.34
N GLN A 63 13.88 -14.91 -7.22
CA GLN A 63 12.89 -15.93 -7.57
C GLN A 63 12.64 -16.80 -6.34
N VAL A 64 11.90 -16.29 -5.36
CA VAL A 64 11.24 -17.17 -4.40
C VAL A 64 10.16 -17.88 -5.22
N LYS A 65 10.49 -19.09 -5.70
CA LYS A 65 9.49 -20.02 -6.23
C LYS A 65 8.53 -20.33 -5.08
N LEU A 66 7.47 -19.53 -4.97
CA LEU A 66 6.27 -19.91 -4.25
C LEU A 66 5.62 -21.04 -5.05
N SER A 67 6.09 -22.26 -4.85
CA SER A 67 5.41 -23.45 -5.34
C SER A 67 4.15 -23.65 -4.51
N LEU A 68 2.99 -23.50 -5.13
CA LEU A 68 1.74 -23.98 -4.58
C LEU A 68 1.80 -25.52 -4.60
N GLU A 69 2.19 -26.12 -3.48
CA GLU A 69 1.97 -27.56 -3.34
C GLU A 69 0.46 -27.81 -3.23
N PRO A 70 -0.10 -28.74 -4.02
CA PRO A 70 -1.51 -29.11 -3.89
C PRO A 70 -1.76 -29.52 -2.45
N LEU A 71 -2.73 -28.86 -1.80
CA LEU A 71 -3.23 -29.28 -0.50
C LEU A 71 -3.77 -30.70 -0.71
N GLY A 72 -3.01 -31.72 -0.29
CA GLY A 72 -3.44 -33.10 -0.38
C GLY A 72 -4.83 -33.21 0.24
N ASN A 73 -5.75 -33.86 -0.48
CA ASN A 73 -7.16 -34.00 -0.14
C ASN A 73 -7.35 -34.58 1.27
N SER A 74 -7.21 -33.76 2.31
CA SER A 74 -7.75 -34.07 3.63
C SER A 74 -9.17 -33.51 3.63
N ILE A 75 -10.10 -34.37 3.21
CA ILE A 75 -11.52 -34.17 3.40
C ILE A 75 -11.78 -34.30 4.90
N ASN A 76 -11.37 -33.29 5.68
CA ASN A 76 -11.90 -33.08 7.00
C ASN A 76 -13.14 -32.21 6.79
N THR A 77 -14.27 -32.89 6.61
CA THR A 77 -15.60 -32.30 6.62
C THR A 77 -15.72 -31.30 7.76
N ILE A 78 -15.71 -30.01 7.43
CA ILE A 78 -16.12 -28.95 8.34
C ILE A 78 -17.61 -29.17 8.54
N LYS A 79 -18.00 -29.81 9.65
CA LYS A 79 -19.40 -29.79 10.10
C LYS A 79 -19.70 -28.36 10.53
N LEU A 80 -20.35 -27.61 9.65
CA LEU A 80 -21.03 -26.38 10.04
C LEU A 80 -22.22 -26.76 10.92
N ASP A 81 -22.02 -26.75 12.23
CA ASP A 81 -23.14 -26.76 13.17
C ASP A 81 -23.82 -25.39 13.10
N ASN A 82 -24.87 -25.33 12.27
CA ASN A 82 -25.83 -24.23 12.26
C ASN A 82 -26.61 -24.20 13.58
N THR A 83 -25.98 -23.73 14.64
CA THR A 83 -26.67 -23.37 15.88
C THR A 83 -27.35 -22.02 15.68
N LYS A 84 -28.63 -22.12 15.28
CA LYS A 84 -29.72 -21.15 15.40
C LYS A 84 -29.30 -19.73 15.83
N SER A 85 -29.26 -18.83 14.84
CA SER A 85 -29.42 -17.39 15.03
C SER A 85 -30.73 -17.13 15.80
N LYS A 86 -30.65 -16.87 17.10
CA LYS A 86 -31.72 -16.20 17.84
C LYS A 86 -31.56 -14.70 17.60
N ARG A 87 -32.17 -14.24 16.51
CA ARG A 87 -32.51 -12.83 16.31
C ARG A 87 -33.56 -12.49 17.40
N GLY A 88 -33.09 -11.98 18.53
CA GLY A 88 -33.96 -11.41 19.55
C GLY A 88 -34.57 -10.12 19.01
N LYS A 89 -35.83 -10.20 18.57
CA LYS A 89 -36.70 -9.05 18.38
C LYS A 89 -37.80 -9.12 19.45
N GLU A 90 -38.13 -7.93 19.93
CA GLU A 90 -39.40 -7.51 20.54
C GLU A 90 -39.61 -7.97 22.00
N ASN A 91 -40.00 -7.12 22.97
CA ASN A 91 -40.66 -5.80 22.94
C ASN A 91 -40.14 -4.89 24.05
#